data_AF-A0A1U8QCK0-F1
#
_entry.id   AF-A0A1U8QCK0-F1
#
_cell.length_a   1.000
_cell.length_b   1.000
_cell.length_c   1.000
_cell.angle_alpha   90.00
_cell.angle_beta   90.00
_cell.angle_gamma   90.00
#
_symmetry.space_group_name_H-M   'P 1'
#
loop_
_entity.id
_entity.type
_entity.pdbx_description
1 polymer ?
#
loop_
_entity_poly.entity_id
_entity_poly.type
_entity_poly.pdbx_seq_one_letter_code
_entity_poly.pdbx_strand_id
1 'polypeptide(L)'
;MRRTEYTCLILRDNALISLGMLLLENMVICFEDEDTGRCSMESPSGDKSTHIKMRIIDFGSAIDEFTMKHLYGPNGPSRFEQTSEYSPPEALLNASWFQGATSITMKYDMWSVGVVILELILGSPHVFQLSARTHALLDQHLEGWNEGTKELAYKLRSFMEMCILIPGSSLKHHRSRNKKDLEERLSVDDALQHPYFQPPPKN
;
A
#
# COMPACT_ATOMS: atom_id res chain seq x y z
N MET A 1 24.29 -0.48 8.08
CA MET A 1 23.17 0.44 8.37
C MET A 1 22.73 1.36 7.22
N ARG A 2 23.58 1.75 6.24
CA ARG A 2 23.21 2.80 5.26
C ARG A 2 22.40 2.37 4.02
N ARG A 3 22.37 1.09 3.62
CA ARG A 3 21.96 0.73 2.24
C ARG A 3 20.46 0.50 2.03
N THR A 4 19.70 0.13 3.06
CA THR A 4 18.24 -0.05 3.03
C THR A 4 17.49 1.29 3.08
N GLU A 5 18.07 2.29 3.75
CA GLU A 5 17.58 3.67 3.71
C GLU A 5 17.52 4.17 2.26
N TYR A 6 18.51 3.85 1.41
CA TYR A 6 18.56 4.35 0.03
C TYR A 6 17.40 3.89 -0.86
N THR A 7 16.82 2.70 -0.69
CA THR A 7 15.75 2.25 -1.60
C THR A 7 14.43 2.97 -1.30
N CYS A 8 14.12 3.17 -0.01
CA CYS A 8 12.97 3.97 0.39
C CYS A 8 13.21 5.47 0.14
N LEU A 9 14.44 5.95 0.35
CA LEU A 9 14.89 7.30 -0.05
C LEU A 9 14.80 7.51 -1.56
N ILE A 10 15.11 6.53 -2.42
CA ILE A 10 15.00 6.69 -3.88
C ILE A 10 13.55 6.92 -4.30
N LEU A 11 12.58 6.20 -3.72
CA LEU A 11 11.17 6.40 -4.02
C LEU A 11 10.71 7.80 -3.60
N ARG A 12 11.11 8.21 -2.39
CA ARG A 12 10.76 9.50 -1.80
C ARG A 12 11.43 10.69 -2.51
N ASP A 13 12.75 10.65 -2.68
CA ASP A 13 13.56 11.75 -3.21
C ASP A 13 13.31 11.99 -4.71
N ASN A 14 12.86 10.96 -5.43
CA ASN A 14 12.44 11.09 -6.84
C ASN A 14 10.92 11.25 -7.01
N ALA A 15 10.15 11.36 -5.92
CA ALA A 15 8.70 11.49 -5.96
C ALA A 15 7.98 10.38 -6.76
N LEU A 16 8.48 9.15 -6.66
CA LEU A 16 7.91 7.98 -7.33
C LEU A 16 6.72 7.45 -6.54
N ILE A 17 5.57 7.33 -7.20
CA ILE A 17 4.38 6.66 -6.66
C ILE A 17 4.27 5.28 -7.25
N SER A 18 4.04 4.29 -6.40
CA SER A 18 3.85 2.91 -6.79
C SER A 18 2.39 2.58 -7.11
N LEU A 19 2.11 2.16 -8.34
CA LEU A 19 0.78 1.69 -8.72
C LEU A 19 0.52 0.20 -8.45
N GLY A 20 1.59 -0.58 -8.28
CA GLY A 20 1.53 -2.04 -8.10
C GLY A 20 2.84 -2.67 -7.62
N MET A 21 3.77 -1.86 -7.08
CA MET A 21 5.11 -2.30 -6.63
C MET A 21 5.11 -2.77 -5.17
N LEU A 22 4.14 -2.34 -4.37
CA LEU A 22 4.08 -2.63 -2.93
C LEU A 22 3.17 -3.82 -2.66
N LEU A 23 3.63 -4.97 -3.16
CA LEU A 23 3.06 -6.30 -3.03
C LEU A 23 4.13 -7.22 -2.48
N LEU A 24 3.76 -8.28 -1.76
CA LEU A 24 4.74 -9.27 -1.29
C LEU A 24 5.57 -9.87 -2.43
N GLU A 25 4.99 -10.00 -3.63
CA GLU A 25 5.66 -10.52 -4.82
C GLU A 25 6.80 -9.62 -5.33
N ASN A 26 6.73 -8.32 -5.06
CA ASN A 26 7.71 -7.31 -5.51
C ASN A 26 8.73 -6.95 -4.41
N MET A 27 8.90 -7.85 -3.44
CA MET A 27 9.81 -7.70 -2.32
C MET A 27 10.79 -8.88 -2.27
N VAL A 28 12.07 -8.59 -2.50
CA VAL A 28 13.13 -9.60 -2.44
C VAL A 28 13.80 -9.54 -1.07
N ILE A 29 13.83 -10.68 -0.38
CA ILE A 29 14.46 -10.85 0.93
C ILE A 29 15.73 -11.68 0.78
N CYS A 30 16.82 -11.22 1.40
CA CYS A 30 18.06 -11.98 1.54
C CYS A 30 18.63 -11.84 2.95
N PHE A 31 19.41 -12.84 3.38
CA PHE A 31 20.21 -12.78 4.60
C PHE A 31 21.58 -12.21 4.23
N GLU A 32 21.86 -10.99 4.70
CA GLU A 32 23.15 -10.33 4.50
C GLU A 32 24.08 -10.64 5.68
N ASP A 33 25.20 -11.30 5.35
CA ASP A 33 26.30 -11.59 6.28
C ASP A 33 27.02 -10.29 6.65
N GLU A 34 27.21 -10.04 7.95
CA GLU A 34 27.73 -8.75 8.44
C GLU A 34 29.18 -8.48 8.03
N ASP A 35 30.01 -9.52 7.94
CA ASP A 35 31.43 -9.40 7.65
C ASP A 35 31.69 -9.20 6.16
N THR A 36 30.96 -9.95 5.32
CA THR A 36 31.18 -9.98 3.86
C THR A 36 30.24 -9.08 3.09
N GLY A 37 29.10 -8.69 3.66
CA GLY A 37 28.04 -7.95 2.99
C GLY A 37 27.41 -8.74 1.82
N ARG A 38 27.61 -10.06 1.76
CA ARG A 38 27.00 -10.91 0.73
C ARG A 38 25.59 -11.30 1.14
N CYS A 39 24.67 -11.22 0.17
CA CYS A 39 23.31 -11.74 0.34
C CYS A 39 23.23 -13.21 -0.05
N SER A 40 22.64 -14.00 0.83
CA SER A 40 22.30 -15.41 0.61
C SER A 40 20.79 -15.61 0.75
N MET A 41 20.24 -16.51 -0.07
CA MET A 41 18.80 -16.90 0.01
C MET A 41 18.58 -18.06 0.98
N GLU A 42 19.66 -18.77 1.33
CA GLU A 42 19.61 -19.87 2.29
C GLU A 42 19.51 -19.31 3.71
N SER A 43 18.70 -19.96 4.54
CA SER A 43 18.63 -19.63 5.95
C SER A 43 20.01 -19.81 6.60
N PRO A 44 20.42 -18.93 7.52
CA PRO A 44 21.74 -19.02 8.15
C PRO A 44 21.89 -20.36 8.88
N SER A 45 22.78 -21.22 8.39
CA SER A 45 23.16 -22.46 9.06
C SER A 45 24.41 -22.21 9.92
N GLY A 46 24.22 -21.71 11.15
CA GLY A 46 25.29 -21.50 12.13
C GLY A 46 25.16 -20.22 12.95
N ASP A 47 26.10 -20.00 13.87
CA ASP A 47 26.17 -18.89 14.84
C ASP A 47 26.68 -17.57 14.22
N LYS A 48 26.40 -17.35 12.92
CA LYS A 48 26.84 -16.16 12.21
C LYS A 48 25.85 -15.02 12.40
N SER A 49 26.38 -13.85 12.73
CA SER A 49 25.60 -12.61 12.76
C SER A 49 25.14 -12.26 11.35
N THR A 50 23.86 -12.48 11.06
CA THR A 50 23.23 -12.15 9.79
C THR A 50 22.04 -11.24 10.03
N HIS A 51 21.82 -10.26 9.17
CA HIS A 51 20.62 -9.45 9.20
C HIS A 51 19.74 -9.72 7.98
N ILE A 52 18.43 -9.68 8.19
CA ILE A 52 17.46 -9.77 7.10
C ILE A 52 17.51 -8.45 6.34
N LYS A 53 17.64 -8.54 5.02
CA LYS A 53 17.64 -7.42 4.10
C LYS A 53 16.55 -7.57 3.08
N MET A 54 15.70 -6.56 3.00
CA MET A 54 14.58 -6.50 2.07
C MET A 54 14.84 -5.40 1.04
N ARG A 55 14.45 -5.65 -0.21
CA ARG A 55 14.49 -4.68 -1.31
C ARG A 55 13.22 -4.73 -2.11
N ILE A 56 12.75 -3.55 -2.52
CA ILE A 56 11.64 -3.41 -3.45
C ILE A 56 12.18 -3.52 -4.87
N ILE A 57 11.44 -4.22 -5.73
CA ILE A 57 11.72 -4.39 -7.15
C ILE A 57 10.51 -3.96 -7.99
N ASP A 58 10.64 -4.02 -9.31
CA ASP A 58 9.56 -3.75 -10.28
C ASP A 58 9.03 -2.30 -10.29
N PHE A 59 9.88 -1.38 -10.76
CA PHE A 59 9.53 0.04 -10.92
C PHE A 59 8.85 0.34 -12.28
N GLY A 60 8.39 -0.68 -13.00
CA GLY A 60 7.85 -0.52 -14.36
C GLY A 60 6.56 0.29 -14.42
N SER A 61 5.77 0.30 -13.34
CA SER A 61 4.53 1.08 -13.21
C SER A 61 4.68 2.34 -12.36
N ALA A 62 5.89 2.70 -11.94
CA ALA A 62 6.12 3.86 -11.08
C ALA A 62 5.78 5.18 -11.78
N ILE A 63 5.18 6.10 -11.04
CA ILE A 63 4.80 7.42 -11.53
C ILE A 63 5.72 8.49 -10.98
N ASP A 64 6.28 9.30 -11.87
CA ASP A 64 6.87 10.60 -11.56
C ASP A 64 6.42 11.64 -12.62
N GLU A 65 6.98 12.85 -12.56
CA GLU A 65 6.68 13.89 -13.54
C GLU A 65 7.04 13.47 -14.98
N PHE A 66 8.11 12.68 -15.14
CA PHE A 66 8.59 12.23 -16.44
C PHE A 66 7.69 11.14 -17.02
N THR A 67 7.36 10.08 -16.27
CA THR A 67 6.54 8.96 -16.74
C THR A 67 5.09 9.40 -16.97
N MET A 68 4.56 10.34 -16.17
CA MET A 68 3.26 10.95 -16.42
C MET A 68 3.20 11.64 -17.79
N LYS A 69 4.24 12.39 -18.17
CA LYS A 69 4.30 13.10 -19.45
C LYS A 69 4.58 12.20 -20.65
N HIS A 70 5.41 11.16 -20.49
CA HIS A 70 5.96 10.40 -21.61
C HIS A 70 5.42 8.97 -21.75
N LEU A 71 4.87 8.37 -20.70
CA LEU A 71 4.34 7.00 -20.73
C LEU A 71 2.82 6.97 -20.65
N TYR A 72 2.23 7.66 -19.67
CA TYR A 72 0.79 7.59 -19.42
C TYR A 72 -0.02 8.65 -20.18
N GLY A 73 0.61 9.77 -20.54
CA GLY A 73 -0.04 10.87 -21.25
C GLY A 73 -1.03 11.67 -20.39
N PRO A 74 -1.87 12.52 -20.98
CA PRO A 74 -2.67 13.51 -20.24
C PRO A 74 -3.77 12.89 -19.36
N ASN A 75 -4.16 11.64 -19.66
CA ASN A 75 -5.19 10.92 -18.90
C ASN A 75 -4.61 10.15 -17.71
N GLY A 76 -3.28 10.10 -17.58
CA GLY A 76 -2.59 9.37 -16.52
C GLY A 76 -2.80 7.85 -16.59
N PRO A 77 -2.37 7.14 -15.54
CA PRO A 77 -2.43 5.69 -15.51
C PRO A 77 -3.88 5.18 -15.48
N SER A 78 -4.10 4.06 -16.15
CA SER A 78 -5.37 3.34 -16.13
C SER A 78 -5.48 2.44 -14.90
N ARG A 79 -6.69 1.90 -14.68
CA ARG A 79 -6.90 0.85 -13.65
C ARG A 79 -6.16 -0.45 -13.96
N PHE A 80 -5.84 -0.72 -15.23
CA PHE A 80 -5.13 -1.93 -15.62
C PHE A 80 -3.65 -1.90 -15.23
N GLU A 81 -3.11 -0.72 -14.92
CA GLU A 81 -1.73 -0.53 -14.47
C GLU A 81 -1.63 -0.55 -12.93
N GLN A 82 -2.76 -0.71 -12.24
CA GLN A 82 -2.87 -0.77 -10.79
C GLN A 82 -3.22 -2.17 -10.30
N THR A 83 -2.65 -2.57 -9.17
CA THR A 83 -3.07 -3.79 -8.48
C THR A 83 -4.22 -3.46 -7.55
N SER A 84 -5.42 -3.94 -7.87
CA SER A 84 -6.67 -3.50 -7.24
C SER A 84 -6.60 -3.71 -5.72
N GLU A 85 -6.13 -4.86 -5.26
CA GLU A 85 -6.20 -5.36 -3.90
C GLU A 85 -5.41 -4.49 -2.91
N TYR A 86 -4.38 -3.83 -3.42
CA TYR A 86 -3.45 -2.97 -2.69
C TYR A 86 -3.67 -1.49 -2.99
N SER A 87 -4.62 -1.17 -3.86
CA SER A 87 -4.98 0.21 -4.18
C SER A 87 -5.87 0.80 -3.07
N PRO A 88 -5.65 2.06 -2.67
CA PRO A 88 -6.41 2.70 -1.63
C PRO A 88 -7.84 3.06 -2.09
N PRO A 89 -8.78 3.29 -1.15
CA PRO A 89 -10.19 3.55 -1.48
C PRO A 89 -10.40 4.75 -2.40
N GLU A 90 -9.57 5.80 -2.29
CA GLU A 90 -9.65 6.96 -3.18
C GLU A 90 -9.35 6.63 -4.64
N ALA A 91 -8.50 5.64 -4.92
CA ALA A 91 -8.16 5.22 -6.28
C ALA A 91 -9.33 4.48 -6.95
N LEU A 92 -10.13 3.79 -6.13
CA LEU A 92 -11.34 3.08 -6.57
C LEU A 92 -12.49 4.06 -6.86
N LEU A 93 -12.57 5.16 -6.11
CA LEU A 93 -13.68 6.11 -6.18
C LEU A 93 -13.40 7.31 -7.09
N ASN A 94 -12.14 7.67 -7.30
CA ASN A 94 -11.74 8.82 -8.10
C ASN A 94 -10.67 8.44 -9.13
N ALA A 95 -11.01 8.49 -10.42
CA ALA A 95 -10.09 8.19 -11.51
C ALA A 95 -8.94 9.19 -11.66
N SER A 96 -9.07 10.41 -11.13
CA SER A 96 -8.03 11.46 -11.21
C SER A 96 -7.29 11.67 -9.89
N TRP A 97 -7.22 10.65 -9.03
CA TRP A 97 -6.57 10.73 -7.71
C TRP A 97 -5.12 11.23 -7.77
N PHE A 98 -4.40 10.94 -8.87
CA PHE A 98 -3.01 11.33 -9.11
C PHE A 98 -2.82 12.81 -9.48
N GLN A 99 -3.89 13.55 -9.76
CA GLN A 99 -3.84 14.99 -10.09
C GLN A 99 -3.79 15.88 -8.83
N GLY A 100 -3.77 15.29 -7.64
CA GLY A 100 -3.67 15.99 -6.37
C GLY A 100 -2.29 16.64 -6.14
N ALA A 101 -2.15 17.34 -5.00
CA ALA A 101 -0.85 17.86 -4.58
C ALA A 101 0.14 16.71 -4.34
N THR A 102 1.41 16.89 -4.70
CA THR A 102 2.47 15.86 -4.59
C THR A 102 2.58 15.26 -3.17
N SER A 103 2.38 16.08 -2.13
CA SER A 103 2.38 15.64 -0.73
C SER A 103 1.26 14.66 -0.39
N ILE A 104 0.14 14.73 -1.10
CA ILE A 104 -1.04 13.88 -0.94
C ILE A 104 -0.85 12.59 -1.74
N THR A 105 -0.32 12.69 -2.96
CA THR A 105 -0.11 11.53 -3.83
C THR A 105 1.02 10.63 -3.35
N MET A 106 2.05 11.17 -2.68
CA MET A 106 3.10 10.38 -2.02
C MET A 106 2.58 9.51 -0.86
N LYS A 107 1.42 9.82 -0.27
CA LYS A 107 0.79 9.00 0.76
C LYS A 107 0.01 7.81 0.19
N TYR A 108 -0.09 7.69 -1.13
CA TYR A 108 -0.72 6.55 -1.80
C TYR A 108 -0.05 5.23 -1.37
N ASP A 109 1.27 5.17 -1.50
CA ASP A 109 2.11 4.00 -1.19
C ASP A 109 1.98 3.53 0.26
N MET A 110 1.69 4.44 1.19
CA MET A 110 1.52 4.09 2.60
C MET A 110 0.31 3.21 2.86
N TRP A 111 -0.71 3.26 1.99
CA TRP A 111 -1.84 2.33 2.07
C TRP A 111 -1.41 0.90 1.71
N SER A 112 -0.74 0.71 0.58
CA SER A 112 -0.29 -0.61 0.13
C SER A 112 0.73 -1.22 1.08
N VAL A 113 1.62 -0.41 1.70
CA VAL A 113 2.46 -0.86 2.83
C VAL A 113 1.61 -1.40 3.98
N GLY A 114 0.52 -0.71 4.34
CA GLY A 114 -0.43 -1.18 5.35
C GLY A 114 -1.06 -2.53 5.00
N VAL A 115 -1.45 -2.72 3.74
CA VAL A 115 -1.98 -4.01 3.25
C VAL A 115 -0.94 -5.12 3.38
N VAL A 116 0.30 -4.90 2.94
CA VAL A 116 1.40 -5.87 3.05
C VAL A 116 1.68 -6.24 4.51
N ILE A 117 1.70 -5.26 5.42
CA ILE A 117 1.88 -5.53 6.85
C ILE A 117 0.73 -6.38 7.39
N LEU A 118 -0.52 -6.13 6.99
CA LEU A 118 -1.66 -6.95 7.35
C LEU A 118 -1.53 -8.39 6.82
N GLU A 119 -1.06 -8.58 5.58
CA GLU A 119 -0.79 -9.91 5.03
C GLU A 119 0.23 -10.68 5.85
N LEU A 120 1.32 -10.01 6.27
CA LEU A 120 2.35 -10.60 7.11
C LEU A 120 1.83 -10.97 8.50
N ILE A 121 1.00 -10.13 9.12
CA ILE A 121 0.42 -10.37 10.44
C ILE A 121 -0.64 -11.49 10.39
N LEU A 122 -1.49 -11.49 9.37
CA LEU A 122 -2.58 -12.46 9.19
C LEU A 122 -2.11 -13.77 8.58
N GLY A 123 -0.95 -13.78 7.91
CA GLY A 123 -0.43 -14.93 7.17
C GLY A 123 -1.29 -15.31 5.95
N SER A 124 -1.99 -14.35 5.36
CA SER A 124 -2.92 -14.58 4.26
C SER A 124 -2.94 -13.40 3.28
N PRO A 125 -2.94 -13.63 1.96
CA PRO A 125 -3.06 -12.57 0.95
C PRO A 125 -4.51 -12.03 0.83
N HIS A 126 -5.45 -12.63 1.55
CA HIS A 126 -6.88 -12.33 1.42
C HIS A 126 -7.38 -11.37 2.52
N VAL A 127 -6.63 -10.29 2.78
CA VAL A 127 -6.90 -9.33 3.88
C VAL A 127 -8.32 -8.77 3.85
N PHE A 128 -8.84 -8.49 2.65
CA PHE A 128 -10.15 -7.87 2.43
C PHE A 128 -11.20 -8.85 1.92
N GLN A 129 -10.99 -10.15 2.04
CA GLN A 129 -11.96 -11.15 1.59
C GLN A 129 -13.17 -11.17 2.51
N LEU A 130 -14.36 -11.05 1.90
CA LEU A 130 -15.62 -11.22 2.61
C LEU A 130 -15.88 -12.69 2.94
N SER A 131 -16.56 -12.92 4.07
CA SER A 131 -17.08 -14.25 4.36
C SER A 131 -18.06 -14.71 3.27
N ALA A 132 -18.10 -16.02 2.97
CA ALA A 132 -19.03 -16.58 2.00
C ALA A 132 -20.49 -16.22 2.30
N ARG A 133 -20.84 -16.13 3.59
CA ARG A 133 -22.16 -15.68 4.04
C ARG A 133 -22.41 -14.21 3.70
N THR A 134 -21.48 -13.32 4.01
CA THR A 134 -21.60 -11.90 3.68
C THR A 134 -21.73 -11.72 2.17
N HIS A 135 -20.90 -12.41 1.39
CA HIS A 135 -20.93 -12.37 -0.06
C HIS A 135 -22.31 -12.77 -0.61
N ALA A 136 -22.84 -13.93 -0.21
CA ALA A 136 -24.15 -14.41 -0.67
C ALA A 136 -25.30 -13.45 -0.31
N LEU A 137 -25.25 -12.81 0.86
CA LEU A 137 -26.26 -11.82 1.26
C LEU A 137 -26.15 -10.52 0.45
N LEU A 138 -24.95 -10.10 0.09
CA LEU A 138 -24.75 -8.95 -0.80
C LEU A 138 -25.18 -9.29 -2.23
N ASP A 139 -24.89 -10.48 -2.73
CA ASP A 139 -25.26 -10.91 -4.08
C ASP A 139 -26.76 -10.77 -4.32
N GLN A 140 -27.57 -11.17 -3.33
CA GLN A 140 -29.01 -11.02 -3.37
C GLN A 140 -29.45 -9.54 -3.43
N HIS A 141 -28.75 -8.64 -2.73
CA HIS A 141 -29.06 -7.20 -2.74
C HIS A 141 -28.59 -6.49 -4.01
N LEU A 142 -27.54 -7.00 -4.64
CA LEU A 142 -26.91 -6.41 -5.82
C LEU A 142 -27.40 -7.07 -7.12
N GLU A 143 -28.53 -7.76 -7.08
CA GLU A 143 -29.12 -8.41 -8.25
C GLU A 143 -29.39 -7.38 -9.36
N GLY A 144 -28.94 -7.68 -10.58
CA GLY A 144 -29.06 -6.79 -11.74
C GLY A 144 -28.03 -5.66 -11.83
N TRP A 145 -27.10 -5.53 -10.86
CA TRP A 145 -26.02 -4.54 -10.94
C TRP A 145 -24.91 -5.00 -11.89
N ASN A 146 -24.17 -4.04 -12.46
CA ASN A 146 -23.00 -4.35 -13.28
C ASN A 146 -21.83 -4.85 -12.42
N GLU A 147 -20.94 -5.64 -13.03
CA GLU A 147 -19.87 -6.33 -12.32
C GLU A 147 -18.91 -5.38 -11.59
N GLY A 148 -18.48 -4.29 -12.25
CA GLY A 148 -17.59 -3.31 -11.62
C GLY A 148 -18.21 -2.59 -10.42
N THR A 149 -19.54 -2.41 -10.39
CA THR A 149 -20.24 -1.83 -9.24
C THR A 149 -20.43 -2.85 -8.13
N LYS A 150 -20.61 -4.13 -8.47
CA LYS A 150 -20.61 -5.21 -7.48
C LYS A 150 -19.26 -5.36 -6.81
N GLU A 151 -18.18 -5.37 -7.58
CA GLU A 151 -16.80 -5.40 -7.07
C GLU A 151 -16.53 -4.24 -6.10
N LEU A 152 -16.92 -3.02 -6.50
CA LEU A 152 -16.83 -1.86 -5.61
C LEU A 152 -17.64 -2.05 -4.33
N ALA A 153 -18.86 -2.58 -4.42
CA ALA A 153 -19.72 -2.82 -3.26
C ALA A 153 -19.13 -3.87 -2.31
N TYR A 154 -18.57 -4.98 -2.83
CA TYR A 154 -17.88 -5.97 -2.01
C TYR A 154 -16.68 -5.36 -1.29
N LYS A 155 -15.92 -4.53 -1.99
CA LYS A 155 -14.73 -3.88 -1.41
C LYS A 155 -15.07 -2.83 -0.36
N LEU A 156 -16.11 -2.03 -0.58
CA LEU A 156 -16.62 -1.12 0.44
C LEU A 156 -17.11 -1.89 1.68
N ARG A 157 -17.78 -3.03 1.47
CA ARG A 157 -18.22 -3.89 2.56
C ARG A 157 -17.04 -4.47 3.35
N SER A 158 -15.96 -4.89 2.70
CA SER A 158 -14.80 -5.44 3.40
C SER A 158 -14.08 -4.38 4.22
N PHE A 159 -13.98 -3.14 3.71
CA PHE A 159 -13.49 -2.01 4.50
C PHE A 159 -14.35 -1.71 5.73
N MET A 160 -15.66 -1.94 5.66
CA MET A 160 -16.53 -1.82 6.83
C MET A 160 -16.31 -2.95 7.85
N GLU A 161 -16.12 -4.20 7.41
CA GLU A 161 -15.83 -5.33 8.31
C GLU A 161 -14.46 -5.18 8.99
N MET A 162 -13.50 -4.55 8.32
CA MET A 162 -12.19 -4.19 8.88
C MET A 162 -12.18 -2.85 9.65
N CYS A 163 -13.35 -2.23 9.85
CA CYS A 163 -13.50 -0.93 10.54
C CYS A 163 -12.69 0.23 9.92
N ILE A 164 -12.29 0.10 8.65
CA ILE A 164 -11.61 1.16 7.90
C ILE A 164 -12.63 2.22 7.45
N LEU A 165 -13.84 1.79 7.07
CA LEU A 165 -14.96 2.67 6.75
C LEU A 165 -16.06 2.53 7.81
N ILE A 166 -16.39 3.63 8.50
CA ILE A 166 -17.44 3.66 9.54
C ILE A 166 -18.66 4.45 9.03
N PRO A 167 -19.80 3.78 8.74
CA PRO A 167 -21.03 4.45 8.34
C PRO A 167 -21.57 5.34 9.47
N GLY A 168 -22.06 6.53 9.15
CA GLY A 168 -22.81 7.36 10.11
C GLY A 168 -21.95 8.21 11.07
N SER A 169 -20.63 8.28 10.89
CA SER A 169 -19.78 9.27 11.57
C SER A 169 -20.08 10.71 11.07
N SER A 170 -21.16 11.31 11.59
CA SER A 170 -21.63 12.71 11.53
C SER A 170 -21.44 13.51 10.22
N LEU A 171 -22.57 13.82 9.59
CA LEU A 171 -22.84 14.64 8.40
C LEU A 171 -22.38 16.12 8.41
N LYS A 172 -21.53 16.57 9.35
CA LYS A 172 -21.01 17.96 9.35
C LYS A 172 -19.66 18.16 8.63
N HIS A 173 -19.02 17.09 8.14
CA HIS A 173 -17.66 17.18 7.56
C HIS A 173 -17.54 16.86 6.06
N HIS A 174 -18.63 16.59 5.35
CA HIS A 174 -18.56 15.91 4.04
C HIS A 174 -17.94 16.71 2.89
N ARG A 175 -17.79 18.04 2.99
CA ARG A 175 -17.10 18.84 1.95
C ARG A 175 -15.59 18.97 2.17
N SER A 176 -15.06 18.48 3.29
CA SER A 176 -13.64 18.60 3.69
C SER A 176 -12.95 17.24 3.90
N ARG A 177 -13.67 16.12 3.82
CA ARG A 177 -13.23 14.82 4.35
C ARG A 177 -12.35 13.98 3.42
N ASN A 178 -12.57 14.01 2.11
CA ASN A 178 -11.65 13.32 1.18
C ASN A 178 -10.23 13.94 1.19
N LYS A 179 -10.14 15.24 1.50
CA LYS A 179 -8.85 15.91 1.69
C LYS A 179 -8.29 15.63 3.08
N LYS A 180 -9.12 15.59 4.13
CA LYS A 180 -8.67 15.26 5.50
C LYS A 180 -8.20 13.82 5.69
N ASP A 181 -8.89 12.82 5.15
CA ASP A 181 -8.55 11.41 5.40
C ASP A 181 -7.22 11.03 4.70
N LEU A 182 -6.91 11.60 3.52
CA LEU A 182 -5.57 11.47 2.91
C LEU A 182 -4.51 12.31 3.64
N GLU A 183 -4.87 13.47 4.19
CA GLU A 183 -3.95 14.29 4.98
C GLU A 183 -3.62 13.63 6.34
N GLU A 184 -4.55 12.87 6.92
CA GLU A 184 -4.36 12.10 8.17
C GLU A 184 -3.55 10.81 7.96
N ARG A 185 -3.44 10.29 6.73
CA ARG A 185 -2.56 9.16 6.44
C ARG A 185 -1.12 9.57 6.74
N LEU A 186 -0.44 8.77 7.56
CA LEU A 186 0.97 8.96 7.89
C LEU A 186 1.81 8.95 6.62
N SER A 187 2.79 9.84 6.54
CA SER A 187 3.88 9.70 5.57
C SER A 187 4.83 8.58 6.01
N VAL A 188 5.74 8.18 5.13
CA VAL A 188 6.83 7.24 5.49
C VAL A 188 7.63 7.78 6.68
N ASP A 189 7.94 9.08 6.69
CA ASP A 189 8.73 9.70 7.77
C ASP A 189 8.01 9.63 9.11
N ASP A 190 6.72 9.93 9.11
CA ASP A 190 5.91 9.88 10.33
C ASP A 190 5.78 8.43 10.83
N ALA A 191 5.65 7.47 9.90
CA ALA A 191 5.58 6.05 10.23
C ALA A 191 6.89 5.54 10.85
N LEU A 192 8.06 5.95 10.34
CA LEU A 192 9.36 5.55 10.89
C LEU A 192 9.62 6.12 12.29
N GLN A 193 8.96 7.21 12.66
CA GLN A 193 9.01 7.77 14.01
C GLN A 193 8.09 7.04 15.00
N HIS A 194 7.26 6.10 14.55
CA HIS A 194 6.34 5.37 15.41
C HIS A 194 7.11 4.55 16.48
N PRO A 195 6.65 4.49 17.75
CA PRO A 195 7.34 3.78 18.83
C PRO A 195 7.65 2.30 18.54
N TYR A 196 6.84 1.67 17.70
CA TYR A 196 7.06 0.29 17.23
C TYR A 196 8.43 0.09 16.56
N PHE A 197 8.95 1.10 15.87
CA PHE A 197 10.25 1.03 15.17
C PHE A 197 11.42 1.57 16.01
N GLN A 198 11.15 2.09 17.21
CA GLN A 198 12.19 2.62 18.09
C GLN A 198 12.77 1.49 18.95
N PRO A 199 14.09 1.50 19.21
CA PRO A 199 14.69 0.51 20.09
C PRO A 199 14.06 0.58 21.48
N PRO A 200 13.90 -0.56 22.17
CA PRO A 200 13.42 -0.55 23.54
C PRO A 200 14.34 0.32 24.41
N PRO A 201 13.79 1.05 25.39
CA PRO A 201 14.59 1.89 26.28
C PRO A 201 15.65 1.02 26.96
N LYS A 202 16.90 1.53 26.98
CA LYS A 202 17.99 0.89 27.72
C LYS A 202 17.73 1.11 29.20
N ASN A 203 17.42 0.02 29.92
CA ASN A 203 17.38 0.01 31.39
C ASN A 203 18.79 0.08 31.98
#